data_AF-A0A2N9NMC2-F1
#
_entry.id   AF-A0A2N9NMC2-F1
#
_cell.length_a   1.000
_cell.length_b   1.000
_cell.length_c   1.000
_cell.angle_alpha   90.00
_cell.angle_beta   90.00
_cell.angle_gamma   90.00
#
_symmetry.space_group_name_H-M   'P 1'
#
loop_
_entity.id
_entity.type
_entity.pdbx_description
1 polymer ?
#
loop_
_entity_poly.entity_id
_entity_poly.type
_entity_poly.pdbx_seq_one_letter_code
_entity_poly.pdbx_strand_id
1 'polypeptide(L)'
;MGASGITYSGLAALNVTLGSGNDSFAINDITSSTVTTVNGGGGSNSATLNFSHDFSAQNLTLLNFGTSTLNVAGNFTGLLNDAGAISTTNIAGSFTSGGVLNVGSLGSLSIGGDLAGLVNDAGALGTATIGGSLGSTGVLNATSMNSLTIGKDLAGQVNDSGALPNVSIGGSLTATGILNAASISTMVVGLDLAGLLNVKGLLNTLAVTGGTPGEVIAGSINVITVQAGYGNKVFQVIEGGIQRQIDATPVSGGSMPADIHFSFVYDDSVASGNPSVAIRVVNGGPVVEHSFNLALVSLASKSKFNLALLSASGQSGISNVSVDGDILVGITAAEGKFFGLNAGSRGGVLLPSDQITGVEVSGRLPIGMINVAGIEAVAFAVLTTIQGKLVNILGDLGSKGHPQVLWNLLGSKATIRVATDALVIPFNETHSVKVYAQVASSNPSLQYATTLTDTKNDNLPIKAYVQIKPALTHNAVPSIASIALVGSGGSIDSRYSVGTITSTGPLGSVTVRAKPGIGSITAPSILGKIVVPKGAGKVVIHLDPSV
;
A
#
# COMPACT_ATOMS: atom_id res chain seq x y z
N MET A 1 50.14 30.38 -16.64
CA MET A 1 50.48 30.15 -15.22
C MET A 1 51.56 29.08 -15.17
N GLY A 2 52.49 29.13 -14.20
CA GLY A 2 53.50 28.08 -14.03
C GLY A 2 52.89 26.78 -13.47
N ALA A 3 53.67 25.68 -13.47
CA ALA A 3 53.21 24.37 -12.99
C ALA A 3 52.73 24.36 -11.52
N SER A 4 53.19 25.33 -10.71
CA SER A 4 52.80 25.48 -9.30
C SER A 4 51.48 26.22 -9.08
N GLY A 5 50.81 26.70 -10.14
CA GLY A 5 49.55 27.44 -10.04
C GLY A 5 49.71 28.87 -9.49
N ILE A 6 48.65 29.38 -8.86
CA ILE A 6 48.60 30.70 -8.20
C ILE A 6 48.20 30.48 -6.74
N THR A 7 48.97 31.05 -5.81
CA THR A 7 48.59 31.16 -4.39
C THR A 7 48.11 32.57 -4.11
N TYR A 8 46.99 32.70 -3.40
CA TYR A 8 46.40 33.99 -3.04
C TYR A 8 45.85 33.94 -1.61
N SER A 9 45.65 35.10 -0.98
CA SER A 9 45.04 35.23 0.34
C SER A 9 44.39 36.61 0.49
N GLY A 10 43.41 36.74 1.39
CA GLY A 10 42.75 38.02 1.69
C GLY A 10 41.91 38.61 0.55
N LEU A 11 41.63 37.83 -0.50
CA LEU A 11 40.79 38.28 -1.61
C LEU A 11 39.32 38.02 -1.32
N ALA A 12 38.47 39.04 -1.52
CA ALA A 12 37.02 38.85 -1.54
C ALA A 12 36.57 38.07 -2.78
N ALA A 13 37.22 38.30 -3.92
CA ALA A 13 36.92 37.61 -5.18
C ALA A 13 38.18 37.33 -6.01
N LEU A 14 38.16 36.21 -6.73
CA LEU A 14 39.15 35.84 -7.74
C LEU A 14 38.45 35.55 -9.06
N ASN A 15 38.81 36.27 -10.12
CA ASN A 15 38.25 36.08 -11.46
C ASN A 15 39.36 35.68 -12.43
N VAL A 16 39.20 34.53 -13.09
CA VAL A 16 40.15 33.99 -14.07
C VAL A 16 39.47 33.87 -15.43
N THR A 17 40.12 34.33 -16.50
CA THR A 17 39.63 34.21 -17.88
C THR A 17 40.74 33.62 -18.75
N LEU A 18 40.45 32.52 -19.46
CA LEU A 18 41.45 31.77 -20.24
C LEU A 18 41.59 32.26 -21.68
N GLY A 19 40.55 32.89 -22.22
CA GLY A 19 40.58 33.57 -23.51
C GLY A 19 39.91 32.75 -24.61
N SER A 20 40.63 32.48 -25.69
CA SER A 20 40.15 31.68 -26.81
C SER A 20 41.07 30.49 -27.04
N GLY A 21 40.51 29.33 -27.34
CA GLY A 21 41.27 28.11 -27.58
C GLY A 21 40.59 26.91 -26.92
N ASN A 22 41.26 25.77 -26.96
CA ASN A 22 40.84 24.61 -26.18
C ASN A 22 41.66 24.61 -24.90
N ASP A 23 41.09 25.11 -23.82
CA ASP A 23 41.79 25.27 -22.55
C ASP A 23 41.56 24.09 -21.61
N SER A 24 42.54 23.80 -20.75
CA SER A 24 42.41 22.88 -19.63
C SER A 24 42.84 23.59 -18.35
N PHE A 25 41.99 23.56 -17.34
CA PHE A 25 42.20 24.28 -16.08
C PHE A 25 42.08 23.34 -14.88
N ALA A 26 43.05 23.38 -13.98
CA ALA A 26 43.04 22.57 -12.76
C ALA A 26 42.83 23.44 -11.52
N ILE A 27 41.93 23.02 -10.63
CA ILE A 27 41.66 23.65 -9.33
C ILE A 27 41.93 22.59 -8.27
N ASN A 28 43.01 22.76 -7.52
CA ASN A 28 43.42 21.79 -6.50
C ASN A 28 43.08 22.23 -5.07
N ASP A 29 42.81 23.52 -4.89
CA ASP A 29 42.47 24.12 -3.59
C ASP A 29 41.72 25.44 -3.81
N ILE A 30 40.98 25.88 -2.79
CA ILE A 30 40.23 27.14 -2.79
C ILE A 30 40.14 27.73 -1.38
N THR A 31 40.25 29.05 -1.27
CA THR A 31 40.00 29.73 0.01
C THR A 31 38.50 29.86 0.23
N SER A 32 37.99 29.34 1.35
CA SER A 32 36.55 29.26 1.64
C SER A 32 35.82 30.61 1.64
N SER A 33 36.52 31.71 1.96
CA SER A 33 35.95 33.07 1.98
C SER A 33 36.04 33.83 0.65
N THR A 34 36.67 33.26 -0.38
CA THR A 34 36.85 33.91 -1.68
C THR A 34 35.82 33.41 -2.68
N VAL A 35 35.04 34.33 -3.26
CA VAL A 35 34.19 34.03 -4.42
C VAL A 35 35.05 33.86 -5.65
N THR A 36 35.02 32.69 -6.28
CA THR A 36 35.88 32.38 -7.43
C THR A 36 35.05 32.18 -8.68
N THR A 37 35.40 32.88 -9.76
CA THR A 37 34.84 32.64 -11.10
C THR A 37 35.97 32.28 -12.06
N VAL A 38 35.81 31.17 -12.78
CA VAL A 38 36.71 30.76 -13.86
C VAL A 38 35.91 30.71 -15.15
N ASN A 39 36.37 31.44 -16.16
CA ASN A 39 35.76 31.49 -17.48
C ASN A 39 36.72 30.91 -18.52
N GLY A 40 36.36 29.77 -19.12
CA GLY A 40 37.11 29.15 -20.20
C GLY A 40 37.11 29.97 -21.49
N GLY A 41 36.17 30.90 -21.66
CA GLY A 41 36.03 31.71 -22.87
C GLY A 41 35.60 30.87 -24.07
N GLY A 42 36.14 31.15 -25.25
CA GLY A 42 35.70 30.49 -26.50
C GLY A 42 36.49 29.22 -26.82
N GLY A 43 35.81 28.14 -27.21
CA GLY A 43 36.41 26.87 -27.64
C GLY A 43 35.96 25.68 -26.81
N SER A 44 36.67 24.55 -26.89
CA SER A 44 36.35 23.32 -26.15
C SER A 44 37.20 23.24 -24.89
N ASN A 45 36.66 23.75 -23.78
CA ASN A 45 37.39 23.85 -22.52
C ASN A 45 37.05 22.72 -21.55
N SER A 46 38.03 22.33 -20.72
CA SER A 46 37.85 21.35 -19.66
C SER A 46 38.37 21.82 -18.29
N ALA A 47 37.72 21.38 -17.22
CA ALA A 47 38.15 21.63 -15.84
C ALA A 47 38.42 20.33 -15.08
N THR A 48 39.46 20.33 -14.25
CA THR A 48 39.74 19.26 -13.28
C THR A 48 39.78 19.86 -11.88
N LEU A 49 38.82 19.50 -11.05
CA LEU A 49 38.70 19.96 -9.68
C LEU A 49 39.11 18.81 -8.77
N ASN A 50 40.21 18.96 -8.04
CA ASN A 50 40.80 17.89 -7.24
C ASN A 50 41.22 18.39 -5.86
N PHE A 51 40.31 18.29 -4.89
CA PHE A 51 40.53 18.74 -3.53
C PHE A 51 41.01 17.56 -2.66
N SER A 52 42.22 17.69 -2.11
CA SER A 52 42.82 16.68 -1.22
C SER A 52 42.19 16.62 0.18
N HIS A 53 41.32 17.59 0.49
CA HIS A 53 40.57 17.70 1.75
C HIS A 53 39.10 18.05 1.42
N ASP A 54 38.44 18.77 2.32
CA ASP A 54 37.09 19.27 2.13
C ASP A 54 37.04 20.34 1.03
N PHE A 55 35.99 20.30 0.20
CA PHE A 55 35.57 21.46 -0.57
C PHE A 55 34.73 22.36 0.36
N SER A 56 35.08 23.65 0.43
CA SER A 56 34.44 24.61 1.35
C SER A 56 34.26 26.00 0.74
N ALA A 57 34.12 26.10 -0.59
CA ALA A 57 34.04 27.40 -1.27
C ALA A 57 32.73 28.13 -0.93
N GLN A 58 32.81 29.42 -0.59
CA GLN A 58 31.62 30.26 -0.53
C GLN A 58 30.86 30.25 -1.86
N ASN A 59 31.60 30.34 -2.98
CA ASN A 59 31.08 30.18 -4.33
C ASN A 59 32.24 29.92 -5.30
N LEU A 60 32.19 28.80 -6.03
CA LEU A 60 32.98 28.55 -7.23
C LEU A 60 32.03 28.49 -8.43
N THR A 61 32.26 29.35 -9.42
CA THR A 61 31.49 29.37 -10.68
C THR A 61 32.41 29.07 -11.86
N LEU A 62 32.05 28.06 -12.64
CA LEU A 62 32.69 27.68 -13.90
C LEU A 62 31.82 28.12 -15.06
N LEU A 63 32.39 28.88 -15.99
CA LEU A 63 31.73 29.38 -17.18
C LEU A 63 32.44 28.87 -18.43
N ASN A 64 31.66 28.47 -19.44
CA ASN A 64 32.15 28.00 -20.74
C ASN A 64 33.12 26.81 -20.66
N PHE A 65 32.86 25.89 -19.72
CA PHE A 65 33.50 24.58 -19.68
C PHE A 65 32.57 23.54 -20.30
N GLY A 66 33.07 22.79 -21.28
CA GLY A 66 32.29 21.74 -21.94
C GLY A 66 32.26 20.46 -21.11
N THR A 67 33.36 20.15 -20.43
CA THR A 67 33.49 18.97 -19.56
C THR A 67 34.33 19.26 -18.33
N SER A 68 33.85 18.85 -17.16
CA SER A 68 34.56 18.98 -15.89
C SER A 68 34.66 17.63 -15.18
N THR A 69 35.62 17.49 -14.28
CA THR A 69 35.68 16.40 -13.29
C THR A 69 35.83 16.99 -11.89
N LEU A 70 35.15 16.41 -10.90
CA LEU A 70 35.22 16.82 -9.51
C LEU A 70 35.60 15.64 -8.61
N ASN A 71 36.69 15.79 -7.88
CA ASN A 71 37.14 14.87 -6.85
C ASN A 71 37.36 15.64 -5.54
N VAL A 72 36.73 15.17 -4.46
CA VAL A 72 36.86 15.71 -3.10
C VAL A 72 37.19 14.56 -2.17
N ALA A 73 38.38 14.57 -1.58
CA ALA A 73 38.79 13.50 -0.66
C ALA A 73 38.10 13.59 0.71
N GLY A 74 37.66 14.79 1.09
CA GLY A 74 36.89 15.03 2.31
C GLY A 74 35.40 15.24 2.04
N ASN A 75 34.81 16.18 2.77
CA ASN A 75 33.41 16.58 2.64
C ASN A 75 33.22 17.66 1.58
N PHE A 76 32.03 17.70 0.98
CA PHE A 76 31.60 18.81 0.15
C PHE A 76 30.69 19.74 0.95
N THR A 77 31.16 20.97 1.17
CA THR A 77 30.42 22.08 1.79
C THR A 77 30.59 23.32 0.91
N GLY A 78 29.57 24.16 0.80
CA GLY A 78 29.64 25.37 -0.03
C GLY A 78 29.04 25.18 -1.43
N LEU A 79 29.30 26.13 -2.33
CA LEU A 79 28.59 26.26 -3.60
C LEU A 79 29.51 26.05 -4.80
N LEU A 80 29.14 25.12 -5.69
CA LEU A 80 29.69 24.98 -7.03
C LEU A 80 28.60 25.17 -8.08
N ASN A 81 28.83 26.08 -9.02
CA ASN A 81 28.02 26.27 -10.21
C ASN A 81 28.84 25.95 -11.46
N ASP A 82 28.36 25.04 -12.30
CA ASP A 82 28.91 24.78 -13.62
C ASP A 82 27.76 24.60 -14.61
N ALA A 83 27.51 25.56 -15.50
CA ALA A 83 26.45 25.42 -16.49
C ALA A 83 26.73 24.28 -17.51
N GLY A 84 27.97 23.79 -17.56
CA GLY A 84 28.39 22.68 -18.40
C GLY A 84 28.16 21.30 -17.79
N ALA A 85 28.77 20.30 -18.41
CA ALA A 85 28.71 18.91 -17.96
C ALA A 85 29.85 18.59 -16.99
N ILE A 86 29.55 17.89 -15.89
CA ILE A 86 30.58 17.24 -15.06
C ILE A 86 30.49 15.72 -15.31
N SER A 87 31.52 15.13 -15.90
CA SER A 87 31.51 13.70 -16.25
C SER A 87 31.53 12.80 -15.01
N THR A 88 32.27 13.20 -13.98
CA THR A 88 32.37 12.46 -12.72
C THR A 88 32.45 13.43 -11.55
N THR A 89 31.57 13.23 -10.57
CA THR A 89 31.67 13.83 -9.24
C THR A 89 31.91 12.72 -8.22
N ASN A 90 33.06 12.75 -7.56
CA ASN A 90 33.42 11.82 -6.50
C ASN A 90 33.73 12.58 -5.21
N ILE A 91 32.97 12.32 -4.16
CA ILE A 91 33.12 12.89 -2.82
C ILE A 91 33.33 11.72 -1.88
N ALA A 92 34.53 11.52 -1.37
CA ALA A 92 34.83 10.38 -0.51
C ALA A 92 34.19 10.53 0.89
N GLY A 93 34.01 11.77 1.38
CA GLY A 93 33.26 12.08 2.59
C GLY A 93 31.76 12.26 2.34
N SER A 94 31.15 13.19 3.08
CA SER A 94 29.73 13.51 2.96
C SER A 94 29.49 14.80 2.16
N PHE A 95 28.34 14.89 1.50
CA PHE A 95 27.83 16.12 0.94
C PHE A 95 26.94 16.79 2.00
N THR A 96 27.48 17.80 2.68
CA THR A 96 26.88 18.35 3.90
C THR A 96 25.66 19.21 3.60
N SER A 97 24.89 19.58 4.63
CA SER A 97 23.72 20.46 4.48
C SER A 97 24.03 21.86 3.96
N GLY A 98 25.30 22.30 4.05
CA GLY A 98 25.76 23.54 3.42
C GLY A 98 26.26 23.38 1.99
N GLY A 99 26.27 22.15 1.46
CA GLY A 99 26.66 21.85 0.08
C GLY A 99 25.56 22.21 -0.92
N VAL A 100 25.94 22.82 -2.03
CA VAL A 100 25.10 23.05 -3.20
C VAL A 100 25.93 22.80 -4.46
N LEU A 101 25.45 21.90 -5.32
CA LEU A 101 26.04 21.59 -6.62
C LEU A 101 25.00 21.85 -7.71
N ASN A 102 25.22 22.86 -8.54
CA ASN A 102 24.38 23.18 -9.68
C ASN A 102 25.13 22.90 -10.97
N VAL A 103 24.60 22.01 -11.80
CA VAL A 103 25.27 21.50 -12.99
C VAL A 103 24.35 21.38 -14.19
N GLY A 104 24.89 21.54 -15.40
CA GLY A 104 24.15 21.33 -16.64
C GLY A 104 23.84 19.87 -16.94
N SER A 105 24.80 18.98 -16.66
CA SER A 105 24.62 17.51 -16.65
C SER A 105 25.63 16.80 -15.75
N LEU A 106 25.25 15.67 -15.14
CA LEU A 106 26.18 14.77 -14.44
C LEU A 106 26.34 13.43 -15.14
N GLY A 107 27.56 13.04 -15.50
CA GLY A 107 27.82 11.67 -15.94
C GLY A 107 27.64 10.66 -14.79
N SER A 108 28.22 10.96 -13.64
CA SER A 108 28.13 10.13 -12.43
C SER A 108 28.30 10.95 -11.16
N LEU A 109 27.59 10.58 -10.11
CA LEU A 109 27.68 11.11 -8.75
C LEU A 109 27.98 9.96 -7.79
N SER A 110 29.08 10.07 -7.06
CA SER A 110 29.48 9.16 -6.00
C SER A 110 29.77 9.95 -4.73
N ILE A 111 29.02 9.67 -3.66
CA ILE A 111 29.20 10.24 -2.33
C ILE A 111 29.45 9.06 -1.37
N GLY A 112 30.60 9.02 -0.70
CA GLY A 112 30.96 7.93 0.20
C GLY A 112 30.13 7.93 1.50
N GLY A 113 29.82 9.12 2.01
CA GLY A 113 28.99 9.34 3.19
C GLY A 113 27.54 9.70 2.87
N ASP A 114 26.99 10.63 3.64
CA ASP A 114 25.60 11.07 3.50
C ASP A 114 25.46 12.21 2.48
N LEU A 115 24.29 12.32 1.85
CA LEU A 115 23.86 13.51 1.11
C LEU A 115 22.81 14.26 1.92
N ALA A 116 23.18 15.41 2.48
CA ALA A 116 22.31 16.30 3.26
C ALA A 116 22.11 17.69 2.60
N GLY A 117 22.88 18.01 1.56
CA GLY A 117 22.77 19.27 0.81
C GLY A 117 21.93 19.13 -0.47
N LEU A 118 22.09 20.10 -1.37
CA LEU A 118 21.39 20.15 -2.66
C LEU A 118 22.30 19.75 -3.82
N VAL A 119 21.91 18.73 -4.57
CA VAL A 119 22.45 18.46 -5.91
C VAL A 119 21.35 18.73 -6.93
N ASN A 120 21.63 19.65 -7.84
CA ASN A 120 20.73 20.06 -8.91
C ASN A 120 21.37 19.81 -10.26
N ASP A 121 21.00 18.69 -10.88
CA ASP A 121 21.35 18.36 -12.25
C ASP A 121 20.23 18.78 -13.21
N ALA A 122 20.49 19.75 -14.09
CA ALA A 122 19.54 20.16 -15.12
C ALA A 122 19.40 19.12 -16.25
N GLY A 123 20.35 18.18 -16.35
CA GLY A 123 20.45 17.21 -17.43
C GLY A 123 20.12 15.78 -17.01
N ALA A 124 20.63 14.85 -17.80
CA ALA A 124 20.57 13.43 -17.50
C ALA A 124 21.73 13.05 -16.58
N LEU A 125 21.39 12.54 -15.40
CA LEU A 125 22.34 11.94 -14.48
C LEU A 125 22.53 10.47 -14.85
N GLY A 126 23.75 10.04 -15.16
CA GLY A 126 24.01 8.63 -15.43
C GLY A 126 23.71 7.76 -14.21
N THR A 127 24.58 7.82 -13.21
CA THR A 127 24.43 7.04 -11.97
C THR A 127 24.60 7.93 -10.74
N ALA A 128 23.73 7.76 -9.73
CA ALA A 128 23.92 8.32 -8.40
C ALA A 128 24.13 7.20 -7.38
N THR A 129 25.24 7.28 -6.64
CA THR A 129 25.56 6.39 -5.53
C THR A 129 25.84 7.23 -4.29
N ILE A 130 25.07 6.99 -3.23
CA ILE A 130 25.23 7.57 -1.90
C ILE A 130 25.53 6.41 -0.95
N GLY A 131 26.75 6.31 -0.44
CA GLY A 131 27.16 5.20 0.43
C GLY A 131 26.47 5.22 1.79
N GLY A 132 26.12 6.40 2.29
CA GLY A 132 25.32 6.60 3.50
C GLY A 132 23.83 6.77 3.20
N SER A 133 23.21 7.71 3.90
CA SER A 133 21.81 8.08 3.76
C SER A 133 21.64 9.34 2.88
N LEU A 134 20.49 9.46 2.20
CA LEU A 134 19.99 10.78 1.81
C LEU A 134 19.29 11.37 3.03
N GLY A 135 19.98 12.27 3.75
CA GLY A 135 19.48 12.86 4.99
C GLY A 135 18.22 13.71 4.78
N SER A 136 17.51 14.05 5.86
CA SER A 136 16.21 14.76 5.80
C SER A 136 16.25 16.15 5.14
N THR A 137 17.43 16.73 4.97
CA THR A 137 17.67 18.00 4.26
C THR A 137 18.23 17.80 2.85
N GLY A 138 18.63 16.56 2.52
CA GLY A 138 19.21 16.20 1.25
C GLY A 138 18.19 16.26 0.12
N VAL A 139 18.58 16.88 -0.99
CA VAL A 139 17.78 16.97 -2.20
C VAL A 139 18.64 16.59 -3.40
N LEU A 140 18.15 15.64 -4.20
CA LEU A 140 18.74 15.25 -5.47
C LEU A 140 17.72 15.47 -6.59
N ASN A 141 18.00 16.43 -7.47
CA ASN A 141 17.19 16.71 -8.65
C ASN A 141 17.95 16.28 -9.91
N ALA A 142 17.26 15.59 -10.82
CA ALA A 142 17.76 15.26 -12.15
C ALA A 142 16.60 15.23 -13.16
N THR A 143 16.88 15.53 -14.43
CA THR A 143 15.88 15.36 -15.50
C THR A 143 15.60 13.88 -15.78
N SER A 144 16.64 13.05 -15.74
CA SER A 144 16.56 11.58 -15.85
C SER A 144 17.70 10.93 -15.07
N MET A 145 17.49 9.77 -14.45
CA MET A 145 18.56 8.96 -13.85
C MET A 145 18.58 7.52 -14.38
N ASN A 146 19.74 6.95 -14.73
CA ASN A 146 19.79 5.53 -15.12
C ASN A 146 19.76 4.58 -13.91
N SER A 147 20.34 5.01 -12.79
CA SER A 147 20.29 4.26 -11.54
C SER A 147 20.50 5.14 -10.32
N LEU A 148 19.79 4.82 -9.23
CA LEU A 148 19.98 5.39 -7.91
C LEU A 148 20.30 4.28 -6.90
N THR A 149 21.42 4.43 -6.18
CA THR A 149 21.78 3.58 -5.04
C THR A 149 21.99 4.43 -3.79
N ILE A 150 21.29 4.10 -2.72
CA ILE A 150 21.45 4.67 -1.38
C ILE A 150 21.80 3.51 -0.45
N GLY A 151 22.97 3.57 0.20
CA GLY A 151 23.48 2.47 1.03
C GLY A 151 22.69 2.27 2.32
N LYS A 152 22.09 3.34 2.85
CA LYS A 152 21.26 3.34 4.05
C LYS A 152 19.87 3.90 3.74
N ASP A 153 19.46 4.96 4.43
CA ASP A 153 18.09 5.45 4.41
C ASP A 153 17.88 6.59 3.40
N LEU A 154 16.68 6.62 2.80
CA LEU A 154 16.17 7.76 2.06
C LEU A 154 15.21 8.54 2.97
N ALA A 155 15.71 9.63 3.58
CA ALA A 155 14.92 10.53 4.42
C ALA A 155 14.68 11.91 3.79
N GLY A 156 15.50 12.29 2.80
CA GLY A 156 15.34 13.52 2.01
C GLY A 156 14.47 13.32 0.77
N GLN A 157 14.73 14.13 -0.25
CA GLN A 157 13.93 14.15 -1.49
C GLN A 157 14.77 13.78 -2.71
N VAL A 158 14.24 12.87 -3.52
CA VAL A 158 14.73 12.60 -4.87
C VAL A 158 13.65 13.00 -5.87
N ASN A 159 14.03 13.80 -6.84
CA ASN A 159 13.18 14.21 -7.95
C ASN A 159 13.81 13.79 -9.27
N ASP A 160 13.26 12.73 -9.86
CA ASP A 160 13.54 12.34 -11.23
C ASP A 160 12.32 12.64 -12.11
N SER A 161 12.49 13.46 -13.15
CA SER A 161 11.41 13.69 -14.12
C SER A 161 11.36 12.63 -15.22
N GLY A 162 12.35 11.74 -15.27
CA GLY A 162 12.52 10.70 -16.27
C GLY A 162 12.20 9.30 -15.77
N ALA A 163 12.58 8.32 -16.59
CA ALA A 163 12.51 6.92 -16.21
C ALA A 163 13.74 6.58 -15.34
N LEU A 164 13.50 5.85 -14.25
CA LEU A 164 14.50 5.38 -13.31
C LEU A 164 14.54 3.84 -13.33
N PRO A 165 15.35 3.22 -14.20
CA PRO A 165 15.36 1.77 -14.36
C PRO A 165 15.65 1.02 -13.06
N ASN A 166 16.59 1.50 -12.25
CA ASN A 166 17.02 0.80 -11.04
C ASN A 166 17.10 1.75 -9.84
N VAL A 167 16.39 1.40 -8.78
CA VAL A 167 16.46 2.04 -7.46
C VAL A 167 16.82 0.99 -6.42
N SER A 168 17.86 1.25 -5.63
CA SER A 168 18.23 0.44 -4.49
C SER A 168 18.40 1.32 -3.26
N ILE A 169 17.63 1.04 -2.22
CA ILE A 169 17.74 1.66 -0.89
C ILE A 169 18.09 0.54 0.08
N GLY A 170 19.30 0.55 0.62
CA GLY A 170 19.78 -0.51 1.52
C GLY A 170 19.06 -0.52 2.88
N GLY A 171 18.62 0.65 3.34
CA GLY A 171 17.80 0.84 4.53
C GLY A 171 16.32 1.09 4.18
N SER A 172 15.74 2.11 4.80
CA SER A 172 14.32 2.47 4.64
C SER A 172 14.11 3.68 3.72
N LEU A 173 12.99 3.71 3.01
CA LEU A 173 12.37 4.98 2.62
C LEU A 173 11.65 5.51 3.87
N THR A 174 12.27 6.42 4.62
CA THR A 174 11.76 6.84 5.94
C THR A 174 10.49 7.68 5.81
N ALA A 175 9.80 7.95 6.91
CA ALA A 175 8.55 8.73 6.92
C ALA A 175 8.66 10.15 6.33
N THR A 176 9.86 10.74 6.27
CA THR A 176 10.09 12.04 5.62
C THR A 176 10.60 11.90 4.18
N GLY A 177 11.02 10.70 3.80
CA GLY A 177 11.58 10.40 2.49
C GLY A 177 10.53 10.53 1.39
N ILE A 178 10.94 11.17 0.30
CA ILE A 178 10.12 11.33 -0.91
C ILE A 178 10.94 10.89 -2.13
N LEU A 179 10.41 9.97 -2.91
CA LEU A 179 10.96 9.59 -4.22
C LEU A 179 9.92 9.88 -5.31
N ASN A 180 10.22 10.84 -6.18
CA ASN A 180 9.42 11.13 -7.38
C ASN A 180 10.14 10.60 -8.62
N ALA A 181 9.43 9.87 -9.49
CA ALA A 181 9.92 9.38 -10.77
C ALA A 181 8.82 9.41 -11.84
N ALA A 182 9.17 9.46 -13.13
CA ALA A 182 8.17 9.24 -14.19
C ALA A 182 7.80 7.76 -14.33
N SER A 183 8.78 6.85 -14.24
CA SER A 183 8.55 5.41 -14.22
C SER A 183 9.71 4.72 -13.52
N ILE A 184 9.47 3.55 -12.91
CA ILE A 184 10.52 2.74 -12.28
C ILE A 184 10.43 1.30 -12.80
N SER A 185 11.54 0.75 -13.29
CA SER A 185 11.56 -0.65 -13.74
C SER A 185 11.74 -1.62 -12.58
N THR A 186 12.70 -1.34 -11.69
CA THR A 186 12.98 -2.15 -10.50
C THR A 186 13.34 -1.25 -9.32
N MET A 187 12.67 -1.47 -8.19
CA MET A 187 12.99 -0.85 -6.91
C MET A 187 13.14 -1.91 -5.82
N VAL A 188 14.16 -1.75 -4.99
CA VAL A 188 14.35 -2.54 -3.78
C VAL A 188 14.51 -1.61 -2.58
N VAL A 189 13.79 -1.91 -1.50
CA VAL A 189 13.92 -1.28 -0.19
C VAL A 189 14.30 -2.36 0.83
N GLY A 190 15.50 -2.24 1.40
CA GLY A 190 16.08 -3.27 2.27
C GLY A 190 15.44 -3.36 3.65
N LEU A 191 14.75 -2.32 4.10
CA LEU A 191 13.95 -2.29 5.32
C LEU A 191 12.53 -1.79 5.01
N ASP A 192 12.09 -0.68 5.59
CA ASP A 192 10.69 -0.23 5.53
C ASP A 192 10.46 0.80 4.41
N LEU A 193 9.28 0.74 3.80
CA LEU A 193 8.72 1.81 2.97
C LEU A 193 7.72 2.61 3.83
N ALA A 194 8.24 3.58 4.59
CA ALA A 194 7.46 4.45 5.47
C ALA A 194 7.15 5.83 4.87
N GLY A 195 7.92 6.27 3.87
CA GLY A 195 7.74 7.54 3.18
C GLY A 195 6.77 7.50 2.00
N LEU A 196 6.94 8.47 1.10
CA LEU A 196 6.14 8.62 -0.12
C LEU A 196 6.94 8.17 -1.34
N LEU A 197 6.45 7.13 -2.03
CA LEU A 197 6.89 6.74 -3.36
C LEU A 197 5.87 7.21 -4.39
N ASN A 198 6.26 8.11 -5.28
CA ASN A 198 5.36 8.70 -6.29
C ASN A 198 5.91 8.49 -7.71
N VAL A 199 5.24 7.62 -8.46
CA VAL A 199 5.61 7.23 -9.82
C VAL A 199 4.51 7.64 -10.79
N LYS A 200 4.75 8.61 -11.67
CA LYS A 200 3.67 9.13 -12.54
C LYS A 200 3.11 8.08 -13.51
N GLY A 201 3.96 7.19 -13.99
CA GLY A 201 3.66 6.13 -14.96
C GLY A 201 3.76 4.75 -14.32
N LEU A 202 4.49 3.85 -14.99
CA LEU A 202 4.63 2.45 -14.56
C LEU A 202 5.62 2.30 -13.41
N LEU A 203 5.17 1.72 -12.31
CA LEU A 203 5.99 1.04 -11.31
C LEU A 203 5.99 -0.46 -11.62
N ASN A 204 7.03 -0.93 -12.31
CA ASN A 204 7.05 -2.30 -12.79
C ASN A 204 7.29 -3.30 -11.64
N THR A 205 8.41 -3.19 -10.91
CA THR A 205 8.64 -4.04 -9.74
C THR A 205 9.12 -3.24 -8.54
N LEU A 206 8.54 -3.53 -7.37
CA LEU A 206 8.97 -3.04 -6.07
C LEU A 206 9.08 -4.23 -5.11
N ALA A 207 10.24 -4.39 -4.47
CA ALA A 207 10.45 -5.34 -3.40
C ALA A 207 10.79 -4.61 -2.09
N VAL A 208 10.07 -4.93 -1.01
CA VAL A 208 10.28 -4.38 0.33
C VAL A 208 10.53 -5.53 1.30
N THR A 209 11.67 -5.53 1.97
CA THR A 209 12.00 -6.58 2.94
C THR A 209 11.29 -6.38 4.28
N GLY A 210 11.13 -5.13 4.72
CA GLY A 210 10.41 -4.76 5.93
C GLY A 210 8.91 -4.57 5.71
N GLY A 211 8.34 -3.56 6.37
CA GLY A 211 6.95 -3.16 6.27
C GLY A 211 6.68 -2.01 5.31
N THR A 212 5.40 -1.76 5.04
CA THR A 212 4.94 -0.70 4.12
C THR A 212 3.92 0.25 4.78
N PRO A 213 4.26 0.92 5.91
CA PRO A 213 3.36 1.88 6.54
C PRO A 213 3.21 3.21 5.75
N GLY A 214 4.07 3.44 4.76
CA GLY A 214 4.04 4.60 3.88
C GLY A 214 3.00 4.49 2.76
N GLU A 215 3.17 5.31 1.73
CA GLU A 215 2.24 5.40 0.61
C GLU A 215 2.95 5.21 -0.73
N VAL A 216 2.37 4.36 -1.58
CA VAL A 216 2.79 4.16 -2.96
C VAL A 216 1.73 4.78 -3.88
N ILE A 217 2.15 5.74 -4.71
CA ILE A 217 1.30 6.34 -5.76
C ILE A 217 1.92 5.98 -7.11
N ALA A 218 1.12 5.37 -7.98
CA ALA A 218 1.55 4.96 -9.31
C ALA A 218 0.47 5.22 -10.38
N GLY A 219 0.89 5.53 -11.60
CA GLY A 219 -0.02 5.51 -12.76
C GLY A 219 -0.52 4.09 -13.04
N SER A 220 0.38 3.13 -13.04
CA SER A 220 0.10 1.69 -13.08
C SER A 220 1.19 0.90 -12.34
N ILE A 221 0.86 -0.29 -11.88
CA ILE A 221 1.74 -1.18 -11.14
C ILE A 221 1.74 -2.54 -11.83
N ASN A 222 2.87 -3.23 -11.87
CA ASN A 222 2.85 -4.66 -12.21
C ASN A 222 2.91 -5.50 -10.93
N VAL A 223 4.01 -5.46 -10.18
CA VAL A 223 4.20 -6.30 -9.00
C VAL A 223 4.83 -5.54 -7.84
N ILE A 224 4.24 -5.67 -6.65
CA ILE A 224 4.86 -5.27 -5.37
C ILE A 224 4.97 -6.51 -4.49
N THR A 225 6.15 -6.77 -3.94
CA THR A 225 6.36 -7.82 -2.94
C THR A 225 6.79 -7.21 -1.61
N VAL A 226 6.21 -7.72 -0.52
CA VAL A 226 6.52 -7.26 0.84
C VAL A 226 6.74 -8.49 1.72
N GLN A 227 7.88 -8.56 2.39
CA GLN A 227 8.26 -9.75 3.15
C GLN A 227 7.79 -9.70 4.61
N ALA A 228 7.77 -8.53 5.26
CA ALA A 228 7.46 -8.39 6.68
C ALA A 228 6.55 -7.18 6.98
N GLY A 229 5.42 -7.05 6.26
CA GLY A 229 4.36 -6.07 6.53
C GLY A 229 3.88 -6.13 7.99
N TYR A 230 3.53 -4.98 8.56
CA TYR A 230 3.07 -4.85 9.94
C TYR A 230 2.14 -3.64 10.12
N GLY A 231 1.55 -3.50 11.31
CA GLY A 231 0.71 -2.36 11.68
C GLY A 231 -0.75 -2.51 11.25
N ASN A 232 -1.59 -1.53 11.63
CA ASN A 232 -3.02 -1.61 11.34
C ASN A 232 -3.35 -1.44 9.87
N LYS A 233 -2.56 -0.61 9.19
CA LYS A 233 -2.59 -0.45 7.74
C LYS A 233 -1.31 -1.08 7.22
N VAL A 234 -1.43 -2.32 6.78
CA VAL A 234 -0.29 -3.14 6.35
C VAL A 234 0.26 -2.62 5.03
N PHE A 235 -0.63 -2.14 4.16
CA PHE A 235 -0.30 -1.66 2.82
C PHE A 235 -1.28 -0.58 2.36
N GLN A 236 -0.76 0.44 1.68
CA GLN A 236 -1.56 1.47 1.01
C GLN A 236 -0.97 1.79 -0.37
N VAL A 237 -1.85 1.78 -1.37
CA VAL A 237 -1.49 2.14 -2.74
C VAL A 237 -2.57 2.98 -3.40
N ILE A 238 -2.17 3.94 -4.21
CA ILE A 238 -3.02 4.66 -5.16
C ILE A 238 -2.52 4.33 -6.55
N GLU A 239 -3.28 3.53 -7.29
CA GLU A 239 -2.96 3.11 -8.65
C GLU A 239 -4.00 3.65 -9.62
N GLY A 240 -3.58 4.43 -10.62
CA GLY A 240 -4.50 5.01 -11.59
C GLY A 240 -5.60 5.87 -10.95
N GLY A 241 -5.32 6.45 -9.77
CA GLY A 241 -6.26 7.22 -8.96
C GLY A 241 -7.18 6.38 -8.06
N ILE A 242 -7.04 5.05 -8.03
CA ILE A 242 -7.82 4.16 -7.17
C ILE A 242 -6.99 3.80 -5.94
N GLN A 243 -7.49 4.14 -4.75
CA GLN A 243 -6.84 3.78 -3.49
C GLN A 243 -7.27 2.39 -3.02
N ARG A 244 -6.29 1.54 -2.70
CA ARG A 244 -6.46 0.20 -2.15
C ARG A 244 -5.62 0.00 -0.90
N GLN A 245 -6.14 -0.79 0.05
CA GLN A 245 -5.51 -1.02 1.34
C GLN A 245 -5.64 -2.47 1.80
N ILE A 246 -4.60 -2.94 2.49
CA ILE A 246 -4.66 -4.14 3.33
C ILE A 246 -4.72 -3.66 4.77
N ASP A 247 -5.87 -3.82 5.41
CA ASP A 247 -6.10 -3.40 6.80
C ASP A 247 -6.10 -4.62 7.72
N ALA A 248 -5.39 -4.52 8.83
CA ALA A 248 -5.41 -5.46 9.95
C ALA A 248 -5.87 -4.72 11.21
N THR A 249 -7.06 -5.01 11.71
CA THR A 249 -7.63 -4.26 12.84
C THR A 249 -7.84 -5.18 14.05
N PRO A 250 -7.16 -4.95 15.19
CA PRO A 250 -7.41 -5.72 16.41
C PRO A 250 -8.89 -5.67 16.80
N VAL A 251 -9.48 -6.82 17.15
CA VAL A 251 -10.91 -6.91 17.54
C VAL A 251 -11.18 -6.09 18.81
N SER A 252 -10.22 -6.05 19.73
CA SER A 252 -10.27 -5.22 20.95
C SER A 252 -10.03 -3.72 20.69
N GLY A 253 -9.72 -3.32 19.45
CA GLY A 253 -9.15 -2.01 19.13
C GLY A 253 -7.67 -1.89 19.51
N GLY A 254 -7.08 -0.73 19.18
CA GLY A 254 -5.66 -0.43 19.42
C GLY A 254 -4.75 -0.72 18.21
N SER A 255 -3.45 -0.88 18.49
CA SER A 255 -2.43 -1.20 17.48
C SER A 255 -2.26 -2.71 17.32
N MET A 256 -1.98 -3.16 16.10
CA MET A 256 -1.60 -4.54 15.81
C MET A 256 -0.39 -4.96 16.65
N PRO A 257 -0.42 -6.16 17.27
CA PRO A 257 0.73 -6.74 17.95
C PRO A 257 1.95 -6.88 17.02
N ALA A 258 3.14 -6.60 17.55
CA ALA A 258 4.40 -6.57 16.79
C ALA A 258 4.89 -7.96 16.35
N ASP A 259 4.36 -9.02 16.94
CA ASP A 259 4.58 -10.42 16.61
C ASP A 259 3.75 -10.91 15.41
N ILE A 260 2.80 -10.11 14.92
CA ILE A 260 2.01 -10.42 13.75
C ILE A 260 2.60 -9.72 12.53
N HIS A 261 3.04 -10.53 11.56
CA HIS A 261 3.61 -10.07 10.30
C HIS A 261 2.86 -10.61 9.08
N PHE A 262 2.93 -9.84 8.00
CA PHE A 262 2.25 -10.10 6.73
C PHE A 262 3.27 -10.13 5.60
N SER A 263 3.50 -11.28 5.00
CA SER A 263 4.18 -11.37 3.71
C SER A 263 3.13 -11.32 2.60
N PHE A 264 3.28 -10.48 1.59
CA PHE A 264 2.30 -10.40 0.50
C PHE A 264 2.89 -10.03 -0.86
N VAL A 265 2.12 -10.33 -1.90
CA VAL A 265 2.34 -9.90 -3.28
C VAL A 265 1.08 -9.18 -3.77
N TYR A 266 1.22 -7.94 -4.21
CA TYR A 266 0.23 -7.22 -5.00
C TYR A 266 0.59 -7.38 -6.48
N ASP A 267 -0.34 -7.85 -7.30
CA ASP A 267 -0.11 -8.13 -8.72
C ASP A 267 -1.26 -7.58 -9.57
N ASP A 268 -0.97 -6.57 -10.40
CA ASP A 268 -1.89 -6.06 -11.43
C ASP A 268 -1.41 -6.41 -12.86
N SER A 269 -0.35 -7.23 -12.98
CA SER A 269 0.26 -7.55 -14.27
C SER A 269 -0.61 -8.44 -15.17
N VAL A 270 -1.57 -9.18 -14.59
CA VAL A 270 -2.44 -10.12 -15.30
C VAL A 270 -3.79 -9.54 -15.71
N ALA A 271 -4.27 -8.51 -15.02
CA ALA A 271 -5.63 -7.99 -15.18
C ALA A 271 -5.72 -6.51 -14.81
N SER A 272 -5.06 -5.65 -15.60
CA SER A 272 -4.93 -4.21 -15.33
C SER A 272 -6.22 -3.56 -14.79
N GLY A 273 -6.07 -2.87 -13.65
CA GLY A 273 -7.15 -2.22 -12.91
C GLY A 273 -7.93 -3.14 -11.98
N ASN A 274 -7.64 -4.45 -11.96
CA ASN A 274 -8.27 -5.46 -11.10
C ASN A 274 -7.21 -6.31 -10.40
N PRO A 275 -6.35 -5.69 -9.57
CA PRO A 275 -5.22 -6.36 -8.95
C PRO A 275 -5.66 -7.53 -8.08
N SER A 276 -4.77 -8.51 -7.96
CA SER A 276 -4.86 -9.57 -6.97
C SER A 276 -3.84 -9.40 -5.87
N VAL A 277 -4.15 -9.94 -4.70
CA VAL A 277 -3.19 -10.07 -3.61
C VAL A 277 -3.12 -11.50 -3.09
N ALA A 278 -1.89 -11.98 -2.88
CA ALA A 278 -1.61 -13.20 -2.14
C ALA A 278 -0.92 -12.85 -0.83
N ILE A 279 -1.42 -13.35 0.30
CA ILE A 279 -1.00 -12.99 1.66
C ILE A 279 -0.65 -14.25 2.45
N ARG A 280 0.45 -14.21 3.19
CA ARG A 280 0.78 -15.16 4.25
C ARG A 280 0.95 -14.42 5.57
N VAL A 281 0.19 -14.84 6.57
CA VAL A 281 0.29 -14.31 7.94
C VAL A 281 1.20 -15.20 8.78
N VAL A 282 2.07 -14.56 9.57
CA VAL A 282 2.89 -15.21 10.58
C VAL A 282 2.58 -14.57 11.92
N ASN A 283 2.16 -15.38 12.89
CA ASN A 283 2.00 -14.95 14.28
C ASN A 283 3.13 -15.60 15.09
N GLY A 284 4.10 -14.79 15.51
CA GLY A 284 5.28 -15.24 16.25
C GLY A 284 5.09 -15.34 17.76
N GLY A 285 3.95 -14.90 18.30
CA GLY A 285 3.69 -14.90 19.74
C GLY A 285 2.50 -15.77 20.14
N PRO A 286 1.93 -15.53 21.34
CA PRO A 286 0.79 -16.29 21.83
C PRO A 286 -0.44 -16.06 20.96
N VAL A 287 -0.98 -17.15 20.40
CA VAL A 287 -2.18 -17.07 19.57
C VAL A 287 -3.40 -16.86 20.44
N VAL A 288 -4.07 -15.72 20.23
CA VAL A 288 -5.42 -15.47 20.72
C VAL A 288 -6.37 -15.62 19.53
N GLU A 289 -7.29 -16.58 19.64
CA GLU A 289 -8.37 -16.77 18.67
C GLU A 289 -9.17 -15.47 18.53
N HIS A 290 -9.52 -15.12 17.28
CA HIS A 290 -10.27 -13.91 16.95
C HIS A 290 -9.61 -12.61 17.46
N SER A 291 -8.28 -12.49 17.34
CA SER A 291 -7.54 -11.32 17.80
C SER A 291 -7.63 -10.11 16.86
N PHE A 292 -7.76 -10.31 15.54
CA PHE A 292 -7.85 -9.21 14.58
C PHE A 292 -8.65 -9.56 13.32
N ASN A 293 -9.18 -8.54 12.65
CA ASN A 293 -9.84 -8.64 11.35
C ASN A 293 -8.84 -8.29 10.23
N LEU A 294 -8.88 -9.02 9.13
CA LEU A 294 -8.13 -8.72 7.91
C LEU A 294 -9.11 -8.24 6.83
N ALA A 295 -8.84 -7.10 6.21
CA ALA A 295 -9.68 -6.54 5.16
C ALA A 295 -8.86 -6.08 3.95
N LEU A 296 -9.32 -6.47 2.75
CA LEU A 296 -8.93 -5.85 1.50
C LEU A 296 -9.96 -4.78 1.16
N VAL A 297 -9.51 -3.53 1.08
CA VAL A 297 -10.39 -2.38 0.91
C VAL A 297 -10.08 -1.69 -0.41
N SER A 298 -11.11 -1.35 -1.18
CA SER A 298 -11.02 -0.48 -2.34
C SER A 298 -11.90 0.75 -2.13
N LEU A 299 -11.36 1.96 -2.22
CA LEU A 299 -12.12 3.18 -1.92
C LEU A 299 -12.93 3.72 -3.13
N ALA A 300 -13.16 2.89 -4.14
CA ALA A 300 -14.00 3.20 -5.29
C ALA A 300 -14.91 2.00 -5.63
N SER A 301 -16.23 2.20 -5.66
CA SER A 301 -17.25 1.11 -5.72
C SER A 301 -17.14 0.19 -6.95
N LYS A 302 -16.63 0.72 -8.07
CA LYS A 302 -16.48 -0.03 -9.33
C LYS A 302 -15.13 -0.72 -9.48
N SER A 303 -14.20 -0.39 -8.60
CA SER A 303 -12.88 -1.03 -8.57
C SER A 303 -12.92 -2.25 -7.67
N LYS A 304 -12.02 -3.19 -7.92
CA LYS A 304 -11.87 -4.39 -7.09
C LYS A 304 -10.49 -4.43 -6.47
N PHE A 305 -10.42 -5.11 -5.33
CA PHE A 305 -9.18 -5.62 -4.76
C PHE A 305 -9.35 -7.12 -4.49
N ASN A 306 -8.89 -7.94 -5.42
CA ASN A 306 -9.17 -9.38 -5.41
C ASN A 306 -8.21 -10.13 -4.48
N LEU A 307 -8.70 -11.17 -3.81
CA LEU A 307 -7.87 -12.08 -3.01
C LEU A 307 -7.50 -13.31 -3.84
N ALA A 308 -6.21 -13.47 -4.16
CA ALA A 308 -5.71 -14.68 -4.79
C ALA A 308 -5.47 -15.80 -3.77
N LEU A 309 -4.81 -15.48 -2.65
CA LEU A 309 -4.46 -16.44 -1.60
C LEU A 309 -4.41 -15.74 -0.24
N LEU A 310 -4.97 -16.36 0.78
CA LEU A 310 -4.68 -16.05 2.18
C LEU A 310 -4.22 -17.33 2.87
N SER A 311 -3.05 -17.32 3.49
CA SER A 311 -2.50 -18.47 4.21
C SER A 311 -1.88 -18.03 5.53
N ALA A 312 -1.58 -19.00 6.40
CA ALA A 312 -0.88 -18.75 7.65
C ALA A 312 0.18 -19.82 7.95
N SER A 313 1.25 -19.42 8.66
CA SER A 313 2.20 -20.35 9.27
C SER A 313 1.72 -20.71 10.68
N GLY A 314 0.93 -21.77 10.81
CA GLY A 314 0.26 -22.12 12.06
C GLY A 314 -1.07 -21.40 12.23
N GLN A 315 -1.48 -21.15 13.48
CA GLN A 315 -2.66 -20.34 13.77
C GLN A 315 -2.31 -18.85 13.68
N SER A 316 -3.12 -18.09 12.96
CA SER A 316 -2.92 -16.66 12.74
C SER A 316 -3.57 -15.79 13.83
N GLY A 317 -4.74 -16.21 14.34
CA GLY A 317 -5.58 -15.37 15.19
C GLY A 317 -6.57 -14.47 14.42
N ILE A 318 -6.68 -14.64 13.10
CA ILE A 318 -7.67 -13.93 12.28
C ILE A 318 -9.10 -14.24 12.77
N SER A 319 -9.94 -13.20 12.87
CA SER A 319 -11.37 -13.27 13.15
C SER A 319 -12.17 -13.20 11.84
N ASN A 320 -12.16 -12.06 11.15
CA ASN A 320 -12.85 -11.90 9.86
C ASN A 320 -11.87 -11.74 8.69
N VAL A 321 -12.28 -12.21 7.51
CA VAL A 321 -11.59 -11.99 6.23
C VAL A 321 -12.56 -11.29 5.27
N SER A 322 -12.41 -9.97 5.17
CA SER A 322 -13.24 -9.11 4.32
C SER A 322 -12.52 -8.80 2.99
N VAL A 323 -13.19 -8.99 1.86
CA VAL A 323 -12.62 -8.78 0.52
C VAL A 323 -13.54 -7.86 -0.29
N ASP A 324 -13.07 -6.64 -0.59
CA ASP A 324 -13.74 -5.74 -1.52
C ASP A 324 -13.38 -6.05 -2.98
N GLY A 325 -13.80 -7.24 -3.43
CA GLY A 325 -13.46 -7.78 -4.74
C GLY A 325 -13.92 -9.23 -4.87
N ASP A 326 -13.24 -9.98 -5.72
CA ASP A 326 -13.46 -11.41 -5.91
C ASP A 326 -12.42 -12.23 -5.11
N ILE A 327 -12.79 -13.44 -4.70
CA ILE A 327 -11.82 -14.49 -4.35
C ILE A 327 -11.47 -15.26 -5.63
N LEU A 328 -10.18 -15.40 -5.92
CA LEU A 328 -9.70 -16.07 -7.13
C LEU A 328 -9.44 -17.57 -6.88
N VAL A 329 -9.48 -18.35 -7.95
CA VAL A 329 -9.33 -19.83 -7.89
C VAL A 329 -7.87 -20.29 -7.86
N GLY A 330 -6.94 -19.40 -8.21
CA GLY A 330 -5.51 -19.70 -8.34
C GLY A 330 -4.67 -18.45 -8.17
N ILE A 331 -3.37 -18.66 -8.05
CA ILE A 331 -2.36 -17.61 -7.90
C ILE A 331 -1.62 -17.33 -9.21
N THR A 332 -1.09 -16.13 -9.36
CA THR A 332 -0.24 -15.73 -10.49
C THR A 332 1.16 -16.36 -10.39
N ALA A 333 1.96 -16.22 -11.46
CA ALA A 333 3.35 -16.68 -11.46
C ALA A 333 4.22 -15.91 -10.45
N ALA A 334 3.99 -14.61 -10.28
CA ALA A 334 4.72 -13.76 -9.33
C ALA A 334 4.41 -14.18 -7.88
N GLU A 335 3.13 -14.36 -7.57
CA GLU A 335 2.64 -14.84 -6.27
C GLU A 335 3.22 -16.23 -5.94
N GLY A 336 3.18 -17.17 -6.89
CA GLY A 336 3.74 -18.51 -6.72
C GLY A 336 5.25 -18.50 -6.46
N LYS A 337 6.00 -17.73 -7.25
CA LYS A 337 7.46 -17.58 -7.07
C LYS A 337 7.81 -17.03 -5.69
N PHE A 338 7.11 -16.00 -5.24
CA PHE A 338 7.37 -15.36 -3.95
C PHE A 338 7.14 -16.30 -2.76
N PHE A 339 6.06 -17.09 -2.80
CA PHE A 339 5.70 -18.00 -1.70
C PHE A 339 6.31 -19.41 -1.81
N GLY A 340 7.10 -19.68 -2.86
CA GLY A 340 7.66 -21.00 -3.12
C GLY A 340 6.59 -22.04 -3.49
N LEU A 341 5.52 -21.61 -4.16
CA LEU A 341 4.41 -22.46 -4.59
C LEU A 341 4.51 -22.76 -6.09
N ASN A 342 4.02 -23.94 -6.49
CA ASN A 342 3.98 -24.31 -7.90
C ASN A 342 3.00 -23.42 -8.68
N ALA A 343 3.28 -23.20 -9.97
CA ALA A 343 2.35 -22.51 -10.85
C ALA A 343 0.99 -23.24 -10.88
N GLY A 344 -0.10 -22.47 -10.79
CA GLY A 344 -1.46 -23.03 -10.73
C GLY A 344 -1.83 -23.62 -9.37
N SER A 345 -1.06 -23.34 -8.30
CA SER A 345 -1.50 -23.64 -6.93
C SER A 345 -2.87 -23.01 -6.66
N ARG A 346 -3.69 -23.73 -5.89
CA ARG A 346 -5.04 -23.30 -5.55
C ARG A 346 -5.02 -22.01 -4.74
N GLY A 347 -5.89 -21.07 -5.10
CA GLY A 347 -6.10 -19.83 -4.38
C GLY A 347 -7.09 -19.97 -3.22
N GLY A 348 -7.61 -18.83 -2.76
CA GLY A 348 -8.62 -18.74 -1.72
C GLY A 348 -8.09 -18.53 -0.31
N VAL A 349 -8.95 -18.73 0.68
CA VAL A 349 -8.62 -18.64 2.11
C VAL A 349 -8.20 -20.02 2.61
N LEU A 350 -6.91 -20.19 2.92
CA LEU A 350 -6.28 -21.44 3.36
C LEU A 350 -5.70 -21.28 4.77
N LEU A 351 -6.58 -21.31 5.77
CA LEU A 351 -6.27 -21.17 7.20
C LEU A 351 -6.69 -22.44 7.99
N PRO A 352 -6.16 -23.63 7.66
CA PRO A 352 -6.67 -24.91 8.16
C PRO A 352 -6.52 -25.11 9.68
N SER A 353 -5.77 -24.24 10.37
CA SER A 353 -5.60 -24.26 11.82
C SER A 353 -6.45 -23.21 12.55
N ASP A 354 -7.05 -22.28 11.82
CA ASP A 354 -7.80 -21.16 12.40
C ASP A 354 -9.29 -21.45 12.49
N GLN A 355 -9.86 -21.07 13.63
CA GLN A 355 -11.28 -20.86 13.79
C GLN A 355 -11.51 -19.38 13.54
N ILE A 356 -12.32 -19.06 12.54
CA ILE A 356 -12.60 -17.69 12.13
C ILE A 356 -14.08 -17.38 12.32
N THR A 357 -14.39 -16.10 12.51
CA THR A 357 -15.75 -15.59 12.50
C THR A 357 -16.34 -15.72 11.09
N GLY A 358 -15.67 -15.19 10.07
CA GLY A 358 -16.24 -15.25 8.72
C GLY A 358 -15.32 -14.89 7.57
N VAL A 359 -15.83 -15.17 6.36
CA VAL A 359 -15.28 -14.73 5.08
C VAL A 359 -16.36 -13.95 4.36
N GLU A 360 -16.10 -12.66 4.14
CA GLU A 360 -17.03 -11.70 3.57
C GLU A 360 -16.50 -11.14 2.24
N VAL A 361 -17.23 -11.33 1.15
CA VAL A 361 -16.78 -11.02 -0.21
C VAL A 361 -17.79 -10.09 -0.91
N SER A 362 -17.39 -8.89 -1.31
CA SER A 362 -18.30 -7.97 -2.03
C SER A 362 -18.61 -8.44 -3.45
N GLY A 363 -17.74 -9.28 -4.04
CA GLY A 363 -17.87 -9.84 -5.38
C GLY A 363 -18.12 -11.35 -5.42
N ARG A 364 -17.32 -12.04 -6.24
CA ARG A 364 -17.48 -13.47 -6.53
C ARG A 364 -16.75 -14.36 -5.52
N LEU A 365 -17.44 -15.38 -5.03
CA LEU A 365 -16.88 -16.47 -4.24
C LEU A 365 -16.98 -17.79 -5.03
N PRO A 366 -15.86 -18.36 -5.51
CA PRO A 366 -15.87 -19.69 -6.09
C PRO A 366 -16.03 -20.77 -5.01
N ILE A 367 -16.83 -21.80 -5.30
CA ILE A 367 -16.95 -22.96 -4.42
C ILE A 367 -15.59 -23.62 -4.21
N GLY A 368 -15.35 -24.07 -2.98
CA GLY A 368 -14.12 -24.71 -2.57
C GLY A 368 -13.01 -23.74 -2.14
N MET A 369 -13.21 -22.44 -2.12
CA MET A 369 -12.10 -21.50 -1.87
C MET A 369 -11.95 -21.06 -0.39
N ILE A 370 -12.54 -21.80 0.55
CA ILE A 370 -12.48 -21.55 2.01
C ILE A 370 -12.08 -22.83 2.77
N ASN A 371 -10.81 -22.96 3.09
CA ASN A 371 -10.26 -24.03 3.90
C ASN A 371 -9.86 -23.52 5.29
N VAL A 372 -10.72 -23.77 6.28
CA VAL A 372 -10.53 -23.29 7.67
C VAL A 372 -10.87 -24.39 8.68
N ALA A 373 -10.36 -24.28 9.92
CA ALA A 373 -10.67 -25.25 10.98
C ALA A 373 -12.11 -25.10 11.48
N GLY A 374 -12.59 -23.85 11.60
CA GLY A 374 -13.95 -23.51 12.00
C GLY A 374 -14.42 -22.19 11.43
N ILE A 375 -15.73 -22.04 11.25
CA ILE A 375 -16.35 -20.83 10.70
C ILE A 375 -17.73 -20.58 11.30
N GLU A 376 -18.08 -19.30 11.49
CA GLU A 376 -19.40 -18.89 11.98
C GLU A 376 -20.32 -18.40 10.87
N ALA A 377 -19.78 -17.73 9.85
CA ALA A 377 -20.55 -17.16 8.76
C ALA A 377 -19.78 -17.01 7.45
N VAL A 378 -20.52 -16.82 6.36
CA VAL A 378 -20.00 -16.39 5.07
C VAL A 378 -20.92 -15.31 4.48
N ALA A 379 -20.33 -14.34 3.80
CA ALA A 379 -21.09 -13.36 3.03
C ALA A 379 -20.51 -13.25 1.62
N PHE A 380 -21.37 -13.22 0.61
CA PHE A 380 -20.93 -13.03 -0.78
C PHE A 380 -22.04 -12.45 -1.65
N ALA A 381 -21.65 -11.71 -2.69
CA ALA A 381 -22.58 -11.25 -3.70
C ALA A 381 -22.97 -12.36 -4.68
N VAL A 382 -21.97 -13.05 -5.22
CA VAL A 382 -22.17 -14.06 -6.28
C VAL A 382 -21.41 -15.33 -5.93
N LEU A 383 -22.10 -16.47 -5.98
CA LEU A 383 -21.46 -17.78 -5.85
C LEU A 383 -21.21 -18.37 -7.23
N THR A 384 -20.00 -18.89 -7.47
CA THR A 384 -19.63 -19.52 -8.75
C THR A 384 -18.99 -20.89 -8.57
N THR A 385 -18.99 -21.70 -9.63
CA THR A 385 -18.06 -22.83 -9.72
C THR A 385 -16.63 -22.32 -9.95
N ILE A 386 -15.64 -23.22 -9.88
CA ILE A 386 -14.25 -22.89 -10.22
C ILE A 386 -14.06 -22.47 -11.69
N GLN A 387 -15.02 -22.80 -12.56
CA GLN A 387 -15.07 -22.37 -13.96
C GLN A 387 -15.84 -21.04 -14.14
N GLY A 388 -16.25 -20.38 -13.06
CA GLY A 388 -16.99 -19.12 -13.11
C GLY A 388 -18.49 -19.25 -13.42
N LYS A 389 -19.05 -20.47 -13.45
CA LYS A 389 -20.50 -20.66 -13.67
C LYS A 389 -21.29 -20.28 -12.42
N LEU A 390 -22.36 -19.50 -12.56
CA LEU A 390 -23.23 -19.12 -11.44
C LEU A 390 -23.83 -20.34 -10.73
N VAL A 391 -23.84 -20.28 -9.40
CA VAL A 391 -24.48 -21.25 -8.52
C VAL A 391 -25.65 -20.57 -7.82
N ASN A 392 -26.87 -21.01 -8.13
CA ASN A 392 -28.07 -20.49 -7.49
C ASN A 392 -28.27 -21.15 -6.13
N ILE A 393 -28.36 -20.33 -5.09
CA ILE A 393 -28.67 -20.80 -3.73
C ILE A 393 -30.15 -20.56 -3.47
N LEU A 394 -30.87 -21.65 -3.26
CA LEU A 394 -32.29 -21.67 -2.93
C LEU A 394 -32.46 -21.99 -1.44
N GLY A 395 -32.03 -21.08 -0.56
CA GLY A 395 -32.21 -21.21 0.89
C GLY A 395 -30.90 -21.27 1.70
N ASP A 396 -30.89 -22.11 2.73
CA ASP A 396 -29.77 -22.23 3.67
C ASP A 396 -28.61 -23.06 3.08
N LEU A 397 -27.39 -22.84 3.58
CA LEU A 397 -26.19 -23.55 3.13
C LEU A 397 -25.95 -24.77 4.01
N GLY A 398 -26.28 -25.94 3.46
CA GLY A 398 -26.20 -27.22 4.15
C GLY A 398 -27.44 -27.53 5.01
N SER A 399 -27.49 -28.74 5.57
CA SER A 399 -28.55 -29.14 6.50
C SER A 399 -28.10 -30.31 7.38
N LYS A 400 -28.83 -30.55 8.49
CA LYS A 400 -28.68 -31.72 9.35
C LYS A 400 -28.99 -33.00 8.55
N GLY A 401 -27.94 -33.63 7.99
CA GLY A 401 -28.04 -34.82 7.14
C GLY A 401 -27.41 -34.64 5.75
N HIS A 402 -27.23 -33.38 5.29
CA HIS A 402 -26.55 -33.07 4.03
C HIS A 402 -25.48 -31.97 4.21
N PRO A 403 -24.48 -32.15 5.10
CA PRO A 403 -23.41 -31.17 5.28
C PRO A 403 -22.52 -31.03 4.03
N GLN A 404 -22.59 -32.00 3.11
CA GLN A 404 -21.77 -32.02 1.90
C GLN A 404 -21.96 -30.78 1.02
N VAL A 405 -23.14 -30.17 0.99
CA VAL A 405 -23.37 -28.92 0.22
C VAL A 405 -22.49 -27.80 0.78
N LEU A 406 -22.45 -27.66 2.10
CA LEU A 406 -21.63 -26.67 2.79
C LEU A 406 -20.14 -27.02 2.67
N TRP A 407 -19.76 -28.28 2.81
CA TRP A 407 -18.36 -28.68 2.65
C TRP A 407 -17.85 -28.52 1.22
N ASN A 408 -18.70 -28.73 0.21
CA ASN A 408 -18.35 -28.46 -1.18
C ASN A 408 -18.21 -26.95 -1.43
N LEU A 409 -19.06 -26.13 -0.80
CA LEU A 409 -18.95 -24.67 -0.85
C LEU A 409 -17.64 -24.19 -0.23
N LEU A 410 -17.31 -24.67 0.97
CA LEU A 410 -16.10 -24.26 1.67
C LEU A 410 -14.87 -24.87 0.99
N GLY A 411 -14.90 -26.15 0.65
CA GLY A 411 -13.72 -26.90 0.20
C GLY A 411 -12.96 -27.56 1.36
N SER A 412 -13.56 -27.56 2.55
CA SER A 412 -13.05 -28.15 3.78
C SER A 412 -14.19 -28.68 4.64
N LYS A 413 -13.84 -29.48 5.66
CA LYS A 413 -14.78 -29.96 6.69
C LYS A 413 -14.75 -29.07 7.92
N ALA A 414 -14.80 -27.75 7.71
CA ALA A 414 -14.77 -26.77 8.79
C ALA A 414 -15.85 -27.06 9.83
N THR A 415 -15.50 -26.87 11.10
CA THR A 415 -16.46 -26.91 12.22
C THR A 415 -17.34 -25.67 12.16
N ILE A 416 -18.66 -25.87 12.05
CA ILE A 416 -19.61 -24.77 12.02
C ILE A 416 -19.90 -24.33 13.46
N ARG A 417 -19.47 -23.12 13.82
CA ARG A 417 -19.60 -22.55 15.16
C ARG A 417 -20.73 -21.55 15.20
N VAL A 418 -21.32 -21.37 16.36
CA VAL A 418 -22.41 -20.42 16.53
C VAL A 418 -21.89 -19.00 16.34
N ALA A 419 -22.57 -18.20 15.51
CA ALA A 419 -22.16 -16.83 15.24
C ALA A 419 -22.36 -15.95 16.48
N THR A 420 -21.25 -15.63 17.16
CA THR A 420 -21.23 -14.79 18.36
C THR A 420 -20.53 -13.47 18.16
N ASP A 421 -19.68 -13.36 17.15
CA ASP A 421 -18.91 -12.15 16.84
C ASP A 421 -19.54 -11.33 15.71
N ALA A 422 -19.05 -10.10 15.53
CA ALA A 422 -19.54 -9.20 14.50
C ALA A 422 -18.86 -9.53 13.16
N LEU A 423 -19.67 -9.64 12.11
CA LEU A 423 -19.20 -9.78 10.73
C LEU A 423 -18.85 -8.42 10.16
N VAL A 424 -17.80 -8.35 9.34
CA VAL A 424 -17.37 -7.11 8.66
C VAL A 424 -17.55 -7.28 7.16
N ILE A 425 -18.67 -6.77 6.63
CA ILE A 425 -19.12 -7.09 5.27
C ILE A 425 -18.96 -5.86 4.36
N PRO A 426 -18.06 -5.90 3.36
CA PRO A 426 -17.98 -4.89 2.32
C PRO A 426 -19.05 -5.15 1.26
N PHE A 427 -19.69 -4.09 0.76
CA PHE A 427 -20.59 -4.15 -0.38
C PHE A 427 -20.64 -2.81 -1.11
N ASN A 428 -21.11 -2.84 -2.35
CA ASN A 428 -21.10 -1.67 -3.23
C ASN A 428 -22.26 -1.74 -4.24
N GLU A 429 -22.34 -0.74 -5.11
CA GLU A 429 -23.37 -0.56 -6.13
C GLU A 429 -23.49 -1.71 -7.13
N THR A 430 -22.44 -2.49 -7.29
CA THR A 430 -22.38 -3.51 -8.35
C THR A 430 -23.26 -4.71 -8.01
N HIS A 431 -23.30 -5.12 -6.74
CA HIS A 431 -24.03 -6.31 -6.32
C HIS A 431 -24.57 -6.20 -4.89
N SER A 432 -25.68 -6.91 -4.65
CA SER A 432 -26.15 -7.14 -3.29
C SER A 432 -25.41 -8.31 -2.66
N VAL A 433 -24.98 -8.16 -1.41
CA VAL A 433 -24.27 -9.20 -0.64
C VAL A 433 -25.24 -9.94 0.25
N LYS A 434 -25.27 -11.28 0.16
CA LYS A 434 -26.07 -12.15 1.02
C LYS A 434 -25.23 -12.66 2.17
N VAL A 435 -25.77 -12.62 3.37
CA VAL A 435 -25.13 -13.07 4.61
C VAL A 435 -25.75 -14.40 5.05
N TYR A 436 -24.90 -15.40 5.28
CA TYR A 436 -25.27 -16.70 5.81
C TYR A 436 -24.49 -16.95 7.10
N ALA A 437 -25.18 -17.24 8.20
CA ALA A 437 -24.54 -17.41 9.50
C ALA A 437 -25.11 -18.62 10.24
N GLN A 438 -24.31 -19.17 11.13
CA GLN A 438 -24.79 -20.21 12.04
C GLN A 438 -25.56 -19.58 13.19
N VAL A 439 -26.87 -19.64 13.09
CA VAL A 439 -27.76 -18.94 14.02
C VAL A 439 -28.36 -19.82 15.12
N ALA A 440 -28.11 -21.14 15.11
CA ALA A 440 -28.62 -22.06 16.14
C ALA A 440 -27.70 -23.27 16.33
N SER A 441 -27.32 -23.56 17.58
CA SER A 441 -26.41 -24.67 17.93
C SER A 441 -26.93 -26.05 17.51
N SER A 442 -28.26 -26.21 17.38
CA SER A 442 -28.89 -27.47 17.02
C SER A 442 -28.89 -27.79 15.52
N ASN A 443 -28.48 -26.84 14.66
CA ASN A 443 -28.55 -27.00 13.21
C ASN A 443 -27.19 -26.72 12.56
N PRO A 444 -26.44 -27.71 12.03
CA PRO A 444 -25.09 -27.53 11.51
C PRO A 444 -25.03 -26.86 10.11
N SER A 445 -25.91 -25.88 9.82
CA SER A 445 -26.02 -25.19 8.53
C SER A 445 -25.80 -23.69 8.67
N LEU A 446 -25.24 -23.02 7.67
CA LEU A 446 -25.26 -21.56 7.62
C LEU A 446 -26.59 -21.08 7.04
N GLN A 447 -27.41 -20.44 7.86
CA GLN A 447 -28.75 -20.01 7.48
C GLN A 447 -28.70 -18.61 6.85
N TYR A 448 -29.51 -18.39 5.82
CA TYR A 448 -29.64 -17.05 5.22
C TYR A 448 -30.19 -16.06 6.25
N ALA A 449 -29.43 -15.01 6.54
CA ALA A 449 -29.74 -14.02 7.56
C ALA A 449 -30.27 -12.71 6.96
N THR A 450 -29.50 -12.09 6.08
CA THR A 450 -29.85 -10.78 5.49
C THR A 450 -29.23 -10.60 4.11
N THR A 451 -29.82 -9.73 3.29
CA THR A 451 -29.20 -9.15 2.10
C THR A 451 -28.88 -7.69 2.36
N LEU A 452 -27.71 -7.26 1.92
CA LEU A 452 -27.23 -5.88 1.95
C LEU A 452 -27.09 -5.38 0.51
N THR A 453 -27.59 -4.18 0.24
CA THR A 453 -27.55 -3.60 -1.10
C THR A 453 -27.18 -2.13 -0.99
N ASP A 454 -26.24 -1.67 -1.81
CA ASP A 454 -26.06 -0.24 -1.99
C ASP A 454 -27.05 0.27 -3.04
N THR A 455 -27.84 1.27 -2.66
CA THR A 455 -28.87 1.86 -3.53
C THR A 455 -28.52 3.25 -4.03
N LYS A 456 -27.42 3.83 -3.57
CA LYS A 456 -26.97 5.15 -4.01
C LYS A 456 -25.89 4.96 -5.07
N ASN A 457 -25.96 5.73 -6.16
CA ASN A 457 -24.96 5.71 -7.22
C ASN A 457 -23.96 6.87 -7.03
N ASP A 458 -23.07 6.76 -6.03
CA ASP A 458 -22.04 7.75 -5.67
C ASP A 458 -20.59 7.25 -5.80
N ASN A 459 -20.42 6.03 -6.30
CA ASN A 459 -19.18 5.32 -6.49
C ASN A 459 -18.37 5.07 -5.21
N LEU A 460 -19.01 5.00 -4.05
CA LEU A 460 -18.36 4.76 -2.76
C LEU A 460 -18.73 3.37 -2.20
N PRO A 461 -17.79 2.65 -1.57
CA PRO A 461 -18.10 1.39 -0.90
C PRO A 461 -18.86 1.63 0.41
N ILE A 462 -19.62 0.64 0.86
CA ILE A 462 -20.25 0.59 2.18
C ILE A 462 -19.68 -0.59 2.96
N LYS A 463 -19.43 -0.37 4.26
CA LYS A 463 -19.06 -1.44 5.19
C LYS A 463 -20.19 -1.66 6.19
N ALA A 464 -20.63 -2.91 6.36
CA ALA A 464 -21.60 -3.30 7.38
C ALA A 464 -20.92 -4.11 8.50
N TYR A 465 -21.24 -3.78 9.75
CA TYR A 465 -20.94 -4.58 10.91
C TYR A 465 -22.22 -5.29 11.36
N VAL A 466 -22.31 -6.61 11.18
CA VAL A 466 -23.52 -7.39 11.47
C VAL A 466 -23.26 -8.33 12.65
N GLN A 467 -23.93 -8.06 13.78
CA GLN A 467 -23.85 -8.89 14.97
C GLN A 467 -25.04 -9.85 15.04
N ILE A 468 -24.77 -11.15 14.94
CA ILE A 468 -25.80 -12.17 15.05
C ILE A 468 -26.07 -12.45 16.53
N LYS A 469 -27.35 -12.60 16.90
CA LYS A 469 -27.77 -13.10 18.21
C LYS A 469 -28.37 -14.50 18.02
N PRO A 470 -27.57 -15.55 18.25
CA PRO A 470 -27.97 -16.91 17.97
C PRO A 470 -29.04 -17.42 18.94
N ALA A 471 -29.83 -18.39 18.50
CA ALA A 471 -30.75 -19.15 19.33
C ALA A 471 -29.99 -20.19 20.16
N LEU A 472 -29.84 -19.93 21.46
CA LEU A 472 -29.14 -20.83 22.39
C LEU A 472 -29.99 -22.02 22.84
N THR A 473 -31.31 -21.96 22.62
CA THR A 473 -32.24 -23.06 22.93
C THR A 473 -33.05 -23.41 21.69
N HIS A 474 -33.56 -24.64 21.62
CA HIS A 474 -34.33 -25.12 20.47
C HIS A 474 -35.59 -24.28 20.19
N ASN A 475 -36.16 -23.63 21.21
CA ASN A 475 -37.36 -22.80 21.10
C ASN A 475 -37.05 -21.32 20.86
N ALA A 476 -35.79 -20.90 20.99
CA ALA A 476 -35.41 -19.52 20.73
C ALA A 476 -35.39 -19.26 19.22
N VAL A 477 -35.90 -18.10 18.81
CA VAL A 477 -35.79 -17.64 17.43
C VAL A 477 -34.51 -16.81 17.32
N PRO A 478 -33.62 -17.12 16.36
CA PRO A 478 -32.45 -16.29 16.12
C PRO A 478 -32.82 -14.88 15.70
N SER A 479 -31.94 -13.94 15.99
CA SER A 479 -32.10 -12.51 15.66
C SER A 479 -30.77 -11.91 15.25
N ILE A 480 -30.80 -10.72 14.65
CA ILE A 480 -29.63 -9.87 14.45
C ILE A 480 -29.64 -8.85 15.57
N ALA A 481 -28.61 -8.83 16.41
CA ALA A 481 -28.51 -7.87 17.51
C ALA A 481 -28.40 -6.44 16.97
N SER A 482 -27.47 -6.23 16.03
CA SER A 482 -27.22 -4.93 15.43
C SER A 482 -26.71 -5.04 13.99
N ILE A 483 -27.05 -4.02 13.19
CA ILE A 483 -26.42 -3.76 11.89
C ILE A 483 -25.93 -2.31 11.90
N ALA A 484 -24.61 -2.11 11.86
CA ALA A 484 -24.02 -0.78 11.73
C ALA A 484 -23.44 -0.58 10.33
N LEU A 485 -23.89 0.46 9.62
CA LEU A 485 -23.41 0.81 8.28
C LEU A 485 -22.47 2.01 8.35
N VAL A 486 -21.33 1.89 7.67
CA VAL A 486 -20.39 2.99 7.42
C VAL A 486 -20.44 3.28 5.92
N GLY A 487 -21.06 4.41 5.56
CA GLY A 487 -21.34 4.79 4.18
C GLY A 487 -22.76 5.31 3.98
N SER A 488 -23.08 5.71 2.74
CA SER A 488 -24.41 6.21 2.34
C SER A 488 -25.10 5.21 1.42
N GLY A 489 -26.42 5.09 1.46
CA GLY A 489 -27.19 4.31 0.49
C GLY A 489 -27.45 2.85 0.89
N GLY A 490 -26.97 2.41 2.05
CA GLY A 490 -27.10 1.02 2.50
C GLY A 490 -28.55 0.62 2.75
N SER A 491 -29.01 -0.40 2.02
CA SER A 491 -30.31 -1.05 2.16
C SER A 491 -30.16 -2.43 2.80
N ILE A 492 -31.18 -2.84 3.55
CA ILE A 492 -31.19 -4.07 4.35
C ILE A 492 -32.48 -4.86 4.06
N ASP A 493 -32.36 -6.14 3.73
CA ASP A 493 -33.48 -7.09 3.69
C ASP A 493 -33.18 -8.30 4.59
N SER A 494 -33.67 -8.23 5.83
CA SER A 494 -33.39 -9.22 6.87
C SER A 494 -34.50 -10.25 7.01
N ARG A 495 -34.11 -11.53 7.05
CA ARG A 495 -34.99 -12.66 7.37
C ARG A 495 -35.37 -12.66 8.84
N TYR A 496 -34.43 -12.31 9.73
CA TYR A 496 -34.59 -12.34 11.17
C TYR A 496 -35.00 -10.97 11.72
N SER A 497 -35.38 -10.90 13.00
CA SER A 497 -35.62 -9.62 13.67
C SER A 497 -34.28 -8.90 13.85
N VAL A 498 -34.32 -7.56 13.89
CA VAL A 498 -33.11 -6.73 14.03
C VAL A 498 -33.28 -5.84 15.26
N GLY A 499 -32.35 -5.93 16.21
CA GLY A 499 -32.38 -5.10 17.41
C GLY A 499 -32.18 -3.63 17.08
N THR A 500 -30.99 -3.29 16.58
CA THR A 500 -30.63 -1.91 16.22
C THR A 500 -30.06 -1.82 14.80
N ILE A 501 -30.37 -0.73 14.10
CA ILE A 501 -29.70 -0.35 12.86
C ILE A 501 -29.11 1.04 13.06
N THR A 502 -27.82 1.20 12.80
CA THR A 502 -27.13 2.49 12.83
C THR A 502 -26.46 2.74 11.48
N SER A 503 -26.41 3.99 11.03
CA SER A 503 -25.73 4.37 9.79
C SER A 503 -25.03 5.71 9.93
N THR A 504 -23.81 5.83 9.39
CA THR A 504 -23.09 7.11 9.32
C THR A 504 -23.57 8.01 8.16
N GLY A 505 -24.28 7.44 7.17
CA GLY A 505 -24.88 8.17 6.06
C GLY A 505 -26.36 7.83 5.87
N PRO A 506 -27.05 8.47 4.89
CA PRO A 506 -28.44 8.17 4.56
C PRO A 506 -28.68 6.68 4.33
N LEU A 507 -29.73 6.13 4.93
CA LEU A 507 -30.13 4.74 4.73
C LEU A 507 -30.97 4.57 3.47
N GLY A 508 -30.82 3.44 2.79
CA GLY A 508 -31.70 3.01 1.72
C GLY A 508 -33.00 2.39 2.27
N SER A 509 -33.51 1.34 1.60
CA SER A 509 -34.70 0.63 2.07
C SER A 509 -34.36 -0.38 3.16
N VAL A 510 -35.23 -0.52 4.15
CA VAL A 510 -35.07 -1.46 5.27
C VAL A 510 -36.29 -2.38 5.32
N THR A 511 -36.10 -3.67 5.09
CA THR A 511 -37.13 -4.70 5.22
C THR A 511 -36.73 -5.69 6.31
N VAL A 512 -37.62 -5.93 7.28
CA VAL A 512 -37.38 -6.89 8.37
C VAL A 512 -38.57 -7.86 8.46
N ARG A 513 -38.33 -9.14 8.13
CA ARG A 513 -39.42 -10.11 7.86
C ARG A 513 -39.88 -10.93 9.06
N ALA A 514 -39.08 -11.06 10.12
CA ALA A 514 -39.45 -11.83 11.32
C ALA A 514 -39.99 -10.95 12.45
N LYS A 515 -40.68 -11.58 13.42
CA LYS A 515 -41.10 -10.94 14.68
C LYS A 515 -39.95 -10.94 15.70
N PRO A 516 -39.82 -9.93 16.58
CA PRO A 516 -40.71 -8.77 16.76
C PRO A 516 -40.55 -7.65 15.71
N GLY A 517 -39.76 -7.86 14.65
CA GLY A 517 -39.48 -6.85 13.63
C GLY A 517 -38.16 -6.16 13.93
N ILE A 518 -38.20 -4.83 13.91
CA ILE A 518 -37.06 -3.96 14.15
C ILE A 518 -37.21 -3.20 15.48
N GLY A 519 -36.15 -3.08 16.26
CA GLY A 519 -36.16 -2.32 17.52
C GLY A 519 -35.97 -0.82 17.30
N SER A 520 -34.80 -0.41 16.81
CA SER A 520 -34.51 1.01 16.54
C SER A 520 -33.67 1.22 15.28
N ILE A 521 -33.84 2.40 14.67
CA ILE A 521 -33.02 2.91 13.56
C ILE A 521 -32.45 4.28 13.97
N THR A 522 -31.14 4.47 13.77
CA THR A 522 -30.46 5.75 13.88
C THR A 522 -29.69 6.02 12.59
N ALA A 523 -30.04 7.09 11.88
CA ALA A 523 -29.35 7.52 10.65
C ALA A 523 -29.58 9.02 10.40
N PRO A 524 -28.72 9.69 9.60
CA PRO A 524 -28.96 11.08 9.20
C PRO A 524 -30.28 11.27 8.46
N SER A 525 -30.60 10.35 7.54
CA SER A 525 -31.87 10.34 6.80
C SER A 525 -32.19 8.93 6.27
N ILE A 526 -33.41 8.77 5.74
CA ILE A 526 -33.87 7.53 5.11
C ILE A 526 -34.39 7.87 3.72
N LEU A 527 -33.72 7.37 2.70
CA LEU A 527 -34.05 7.55 1.28
C LEU A 527 -35.08 6.52 0.80
N GLY A 528 -35.11 5.35 1.44
CA GLY A 528 -35.97 4.23 1.06
C GLY A 528 -37.24 4.08 1.90
N LYS A 529 -37.83 2.88 1.85
CA LYS A 529 -39.00 2.51 2.67
C LYS A 529 -38.58 1.61 3.83
N ILE A 530 -39.26 1.76 4.97
CA ILE A 530 -39.19 0.80 6.07
C ILE A 530 -40.39 -0.14 5.97
N VAL A 531 -40.15 -1.46 5.91
CA VAL A 531 -41.18 -2.49 5.77
C VAL A 531 -41.00 -3.58 6.83
N VAL A 532 -42.03 -3.81 7.64
CA VAL A 532 -42.05 -4.87 8.68
C VAL A 532 -43.32 -5.73 8.53
N PRO A 533 -43.34 -6.71 7.61
CA PRO A 533 -44.57 -7.36 7.16
C PRO A 533 -45.34 -8.13 8.24
N LYS A 534 -44.64 -8.71 9.23
CA LYS A 534 -45.25 -9.54 10.27
C LYS A 534 -45.68 -8.76 11.52
N GLY A 535 -45.82 -7.44 11.41
CA GLY A 535 -46.14 -6.52 12.51
C GLY A 535 -44.87 -6.16 13.28
N ALA A 536 -44.58 -4.86 13.36
CA ALA A 536 -43.50 -4.37 14.20
C ALA A 536 -43.99 -4.24 15.65
N GLY A 537 -43.11 -4.49 16.60
CA GLY A 537 -43.19 -3.78 17.89
C GLY A 537 -43.11 -2.26 17.68
N LYS A 538 -43.16 -1.47 18.76
CA LYS A 538 -42.94 -0.03 18.69
C LYS A 538 -41.54 0.23 18.05
N VAL A 539 -41.50 0.71 16.81
CA VAL A 539 -40.26 1.10 16.13
C VAL A 539 -39.89 2.51 16.56
N VAL A 540 -38.67 2.70 17.04
CA VAL A 540 -38.15 4.03 17.34
C VAL A 540 -37.20 4.44 16.21
N ILE A 541 -37.52 5.54 15.53
CA ILE A 541 -36.69 6.13 14.47
C ILE A 541 -36.10 7.42 15.02
N HIS A 542 -34.78 7.49 15.10
CA HIS A 542 -34.05 8.72 15.36
C HIS A 542 -33.40 9.17 14.05
N LEU A 543 -33.87 10.29 13.53
CA LEU A 543 -33.19 11.01 12.46
C LEU A 543 -32.29 12.02 13.13
N ASP A 544 -30.97 11.90 12.93
CA ASP A 544 -30.00 12.83 13.49
C ASP A 544 -29.82 13.99 12.48
N PRO A 545 -30.37 15.20 12.75
CA PRO A 545 -30.25 16.33 11.84
C PRO A 545 -28.87 17.01 11.90
N SER A 546 -27.97 16.56 12.78
CA SER A 546 -26.63 17.15 12.96
C SER A 546 -25.57 16.60 11.99
N VAL A 547 -25.95 15.62 11.16
CA VAL A 547 -25.15 14.99 10.11
C VAL A 547 -25.84 15.19 8.77
#